data_AF-A0A6N6KYM9-F1
#
_entry.id   AF-A0A6N6KYM9-F1
#
_cell.length_a   1.000
_cell.length_b   1.000
_cell.length_c   1.000
_cell.angle_alpha   90.00
_cell.angle_beta   90.00
_cell.angle_gamma   90.00
#
_symmetry.space_group_name_H-M   'P 1'
#
loop_
_entity.id
_entity.type
_entity.pdbx_description
1 polymer ?
#
loop_
_entity_poly.entity_id
_entity_poly.type
_entity_poly.pdbx_seq_one_letter_code
_entity_poly.pdbx_strand_id
1 'polypeptide(L)' 'MDQDTVLDIRETPPAKRHPLIFEKFDGLEVGDAFVLVNDHDPKPLYYQFEAERKNMFTWEYLEEGPSAWRVQIGRK' A
#
# COMPACT_ATOMS: atom_id res chain seq x y z
N MET A 1 -10.47 -17.09 1.99
CA MET A 1 -9.36 -17.23 1.02
C MET A 1 -9.33 -15.90 0.32
N ASP A 2 -8.90 -14.90 1.06
CA ASP A 2 -8.99 -13.51 0.66
C ASP A 2 -7.81 -13.28 -0.27
N GLN A 3 -8.12 -13.21 -1.55
CA GLN A 3 -7.12 -12.85 -2.54
C GLN A 3 -6.94 -11.34 -2.43
N ASP A 4 -5.97 -10.92 -1.61
CA ASP A 4 -5.57 -9.51 -1.56
C ASP A 4 -5.22 -9.07 -2.98
N THR A 5 -5.90 -8.04 -3.46
CA THR A 5 -5.67 -7.53 -4.81
C THR A 5 -4.28 -6.93 -4.89
N VAL A 6 -3.53 -7.20 -5.95
CA VAL A 6 -2.19 -6.63 -6.14
C VAL A 6 -2.28 -5.30 -6.86
N LEU A 7 -1.70 -4.25 -6.27
CA LEU A 7 -1.49 -2.94 -6.88
C LEU A 7 0.00 -2.75 -7.17
N ASP A 8 0.39 -3.02 -8.41
CA ASP A 8 1.77 -2.77 -8.88
C ASP A 8 1.90 -1.34 -9.43
N ILE A 9 2.76 -0.54 -8.81
CA ILE A 9 2.96 0.86 -9.19
C ILE A 9 4.31 1.14 -9.86
N ARG A 10 5.09 0.10 -10.17
CA ARG A 10 6.45 0.28 -10.75
C ARG A 10 6.42 1.03 -12.08
N GLU A 11 5.41 0.77 -12.90
CA GLU A 11 5.17 1.45 -14.19
C GLU A 11 4.27 2.71 -14.05
N THR A 12 3.75 2.98 -12.85
CA THR A 12 2.89 4.14 -12.60
C THR A 12 3.74 5.41 -12.44
N PRO A 13 3.42 6.51 -13.16
CA PRO A 13 4.12 7.78 -13.02
C PRO A 13 4.16 8.26 -11.56
N PRO A 14 5.29 8.77 -11.04
CA PRO A 14 5.43 9.14 -9.62
C PRO A 14 4.31 10.03 -9.08
N ALA A 15 3.88 11.04 -9.87
CA ALA A 15 2.81 11.94 -9.50
C ALA A 15 1.42 11.27 -9.33
N LYS A 16 1.23 10.08 -9.92
CA LYS A 16 -0.02 9.30 -9.84
C LYS A 16 0.01 8.21 -8.78
N ARG A 17 1.20 7.84 -8.26
CA ARG A 17 1.37 6.73 -7.32
C ARG A 17 0.56 6.95 -6.04
N HIS A 18 0.83 8.03 -5.30
CA HIS A 18 0.16 8.26 -4.01
C HIS A 18 -1.35 8.44 -4.15
N PRO A 19 -1.89 9.27 -5.08
CA PRO A 19 -3.34 9.39 -5.26
C PRO A 19 -4.03 8.05 -5.52
N LEU A 20 -3.45 7.21 -6.38
CA LEU A 20 -3.98 5.88 -6.70
C LEU A 20 -3.99 4.95 -5.47
N ILE A 21 -2.94 4.97 -4.67
CA ILE A 21 -2.82 4.13 -3.47
C ILE A 21 -3.85 4.54 -2.41
N PHE A 22 -4.02 5.85 -2.17
CA PHE A 22 -5.01 6.34 -1.22
C PHE A 22 -6.44 6.11 -1.70
N GLU A 23 -6.72 6.30 -3.00
CA GLU A 23 -8.02 5.96 -3.59
C GLU A 23 -8.34 4.47 -3.40
N LYS A 24 -7.37 3.60 -3.66
CA LYS A 24 -7.52 2.15 -3.46
C LYS A 24 -7.79 1.80 -2.00
N PHE A 25 -7.07 2.43 -1.06
CA PHE A 25 -7.23 2.22 0.37
C PHE A 25 -8.59 2.71 0.90
N ASP A 26 -8.99 3.93 0.51
CA ASP A 26 -10.23 4.56 1.00
C ASP A 26 -11.48 3.80 0.51
N GLY A 27 -11.34 3.06 -0.60
CA GLY A 27 -12.37 2.17 -1.15
C GLY A 27 -12.45 0.76 -0.53
N LEU A 28 -11.54 0.38 0.38
CA LEU A 28 -11.60 -0.91 1.07
C LEU A 28 -12.74 -0.97 2.10
N GLU A 29 -13.34 -2.14 2.30
CA GLU A 29 -14.15 -2.39 3.51
C GLU A 29 -13.22 -2.61 4.71
N VAL A 30 -13.74 -2.42 5.94
CA VAL A 30 -12.96 -2.70 7.15
C VAL A 30 -12.69 -4.21 7.23
N GLY A 31 -11.41 -4.57 7.38
CA GLY A 31 -10.94 -5.95 7.35
C GLY A 31 -10.30 -6.35 6.02
N ASP A 32 -10.53 -5.59 4.94
CA ASP A 32 -9.92 -5.87 3.64
C ASP A 32 -8.50 -5.31 3.52
N ALA A 33 -7.73 -5.89 2.59
CA ALA A 33 -6.39 -5.43 2.26
C ALA A 33 -6.05 -5.54 0.76
N PHE A 34 -4.98 -4.87 0.37
CA PHE A 34 -4.33 -5.04 -0.93
C PHE A 34 -2.81 -5.10 -0.76
N VAL A 35 -2.13 -5.69 -1.75
CA VAL A 35 -0.67 -5.76 -1.78
C VAL A 35 -0.13 -4.69 -2.72
N LEU A 36 0.59 -3.72 -2.17
CA LEU A 36 1.37 -2.75 -2.92
C LEU A 36 2.69 -3.38 -3.39
N VAL A 37 3.02 -3.24 -4.67
CA VAL A 37 4.35 -3.59 -5.21
C VAL A 37 5.05 -2.32 -5.69
N ASN A 38 6.23 -2.04 -5.12
CA ASN A 38 7.03 -0.86 -5.43
C ASN A 38 8.48 -1.23 -5.80
N ASP A 39 9.16 -0.33 -6.50
CA ASP A 39 10.56 -0.47 -6.92
C ASP A 39 11.57 -0.12 -5.82
N HIS A 40 11.12 0.45 -4.71
CA HIS A 40 11.92 0.83 -3.55
C HIS A 40 11.10 0.76 -2.25
N ASP A 41 11.77 0.91 -1.10
CA ASP A 41 11.12 0.95 0.21
C ASP A 41 10.04 2.06 0.27
N PRO A 42 8.75 1.74 0.47
CA PRO A 42 7.67 2.71 0.58
C PRO A 42 7.59 3.40 1.96
N LYS A 43 8.68 3.44 2.74
CA LYS A 43 8.73 4.15 4.04
C LYS A 43 8.20 5.60 4.03
N PRO A 44 8.44 6.46 3.02
CA PRO A 44 7.82 7.79 2.98
C PRO A 44 6.29 7.73 2.91
N LEU A 45 5.74 6.75 2.19
CA LEU A 45 4.30 6.52 2.09
C LEU A 45 3.72 6.03 3.42
N TYR A 46 4.42 5.16 4.16
CA TYR A 46 4.02 4.76 5.53
C TYR A 46 3.79 5.97 6.43
N TYR A 47 4.73 6.93 6.44
CA TYR A 47 4.58 8.14 7.25
C TYR A 47 3.41 9.02 6.79
N GLN A 48 3.10 9.04 5.50
CA GLN A 48 1.93 9.74 4.99
C GLN A 48 0.63 9.07 5.46
N PHE A 49 0.56 7.74 5.47
CA PHE A 49 -0.55 6.99 6.07
C PHE A 49 -0.70 7.27 7.58
N GLU A 50 0.40 7.28 8.33
CA GLU A 50 0.39 7.63 9.76
C GLU A 50 -0.12 9.05 10.02
N ALA A 51 0.15 9.99 9.12
CA ALA A 51 -0.32 11.36 9.24
C ALA A 51 -1.79 11.53 8.85
N GLU A 52 -2.24 10.88 7.77
CA GLU A 52 -3.55 11.12 7.16
C GLU A 52 -4.64 10.10 7.54
N ARG A 53 -4.25 8.89 7.95
CA ARG A 53 -5.13 7.75 8.25
C ARG A 53 -4.73 7.07 9.57
N LYS A 54 -4.25 7.86 10.54
CA LYS A 54 -3.78 7.36 11.84
C LYS A 54 -4.77 6.40 12.47
N ASN A 55 -4.28 5.24 12.92
CA ASN A 55 -5.06 4.16 13.54
C ASN A 55 -6.14 3.51 12.62
N MET A 56 -6.17 3.80 11.32
CA MET A 56 -7.16 3.24 10.38
C MET A 56 -6.58 2.14 9.47
N PHE A 57 -5.28 1.85 9.56
CA PHE A 57 -4.62 0.92 8.63
C PHE A 57 -3.71 -0.11 9.31
N THR A 58 -3.52 -1.26 8.67
CA THR A 58 -2.42 -2.20 8.86
C THR A 58 -1.32 -1.96 7.83
N TRP A 59 -0.08 -2.29 8.19
CA TRP A 59 1.06 -2.24 7.30
C TRP A 59 1.96 -3.43 7.59
N GLU A 60 2.10 -4.34 6.62
CA GLU A 60 2.87 -5.57 6.77
C GLU A 60 3.77 -5.75 5.55
N TYR A 61 5.07 -5.91 5.78
CA TYR A 61 6.00 -6.24 4.72
C TYR A 61 5.87 -7.73 4.37
N LEU A 62 5.61 -8.00 3.09
CA LEU A 62 5.60 -9.35 2.53
C LEU A 62 6.93 -9.68 1.85
N GLU A 63 7.63 -8.65 1.33
CA GLU A 63 8.94 -8.76 0.70
C GLU A 63 9.72 -7.45 0.86
N GLU A 64 10.96 -7.54 1.34
CA GLU A 64 11.83 -6.41 1.64
C GLU A 64 13.07 -6.39 0.73
N GLY A 65 12.87 -6.20 -0.57
CA GLY A 65 13.95 -5.95 -1.55
C GLY A 65 15.03 -7.05 -1.66
N PRO A 66 16.05 -6.83 -2.52
CA PRO A 66 16.19 -5.74 -3.49
C PRO A 66 15.38 -5.97 -4.78
N SER A 67 14.83 -7.16 -4.99
CA SER A 67 14.13 -7.53 -6.23
C SER A 67 12.75 -6.86 -6.36
N ALA A 68 12.00 -6.77 -5.26
CA ALA A 68 10.76 -6.01 -5.16
C ALA A 68 10.48 -5.63 -3.70
N TRP A 69 9.68 -4.59 -3.50
CA TRP A 69 9.12 -4.26 -2.20
C TRP A 69 7.62 -4.54 -2.23
N ARG A 70 7.17 -5.46 -1.39
CA ARG A 70 5.76 -5.86 -1.30
C ARG A 70 5.25 -5.56 0.09
N VAL A 71 4.20 -4.76 0.17
CA VAL A 71 3.56 -4.37 1.43
C VAL A 71 2.08 -4.64 1.34
N GLN A 72 1.55 -5.38 2.30
CA GLN A 72 0.12 -5.51 2.51
C GLN A 72 -0.38 -4.31 3.32
N ILE A 73 -1.33 -3.58 2.74
CA ILE A 73 -1.98 -2.42 3.33
C ILE A 73 -3.45 -2.76 3.50
N GLY A 74 -3.92 -2.81 4.74
CA GLY A 74 -5.32 -3.16 5.06
C GLY A 74 -6.02 -2.09 5.87
N ARG A 75 -7.36 -2.08 5.82
CA ARG A 75 -8.20 -1.15 6.55
C ARG A 75 -8.64 -1.76 7.89
N LYS A 76 -8.47 -1.00 8.98
CA LYS A 76 -8.87 -1.37 10.35
C LYS A 76 -10.18 -0.71 10.77
#